data_AF-A0A7S0YZZ8-F1
#
_entry.id   AF-A0A7S0YZZ8-F1
#
_cell.length_a   1.000
_cell.length_b   1.000
_cell.length_c   1.000
_cell.angle_alpha   90.00
_cell.angle_beta   90.00
_cell.angle_gamma   90.00
#
_symmetry.space_group_name_H-M   'P 1'
#
loop_
_entity.id
_entity.type
_entity.pdbx_description
1 polymer ?
#
loop_
_entity_poly.entity_id
_entity_poly.type
_entity_poly.pdbx_seq_one_letter_code
_entity_poly.pdbx_strand_id
1 'polypeptide(L)'
;YTSDNGVTHIGITDMPSRMPQQASELYGNNIVKFLLSMGPKGRFFIDYEDEAVRGCLILDKGELTFPPPPPTPKPASATPAAPVAPPPEPPSPTSVSLKKAIKGSASLTLFFAIIVA
;
A
#
# COMPACT_ATOMS: atom_id res chain seq x y z
N TYR A 1 14.12 -17.66 17.30
CA TYR A 1 13.94 -19.09 17.63
C TYR A 1 13.89 -19.84 16.31
N THR A 2 14.75 -20.82 16.09
CA THR A 2 14.73 -21.62 14.85
C THR A 2 14.17 -22.98 15.18
N SER A 3 13.09 -23.38 14.51
CA SER A 3 12.49 -24.70 14.72
C SER A 3 13.37 -25.80 14.12
N ASP A 4 13.12 -27.05 14.51
CA ASP A 4 13.85 -28.23 14.02
C ASP A 4 13.81 -28.37 12.48
N ASN A 5 12.84 -27.74 11.83
CA ASN A 5 12.69 -27.69 10.37
C ASN A 5 13.47 -26.52 9.72
N GLY A 6 14.31 -25.80 10.46
CA GLY A 6 15.11 -24.68 9.97
C GLY A 6 14.36 -23.35 9.81
N VAL A 7 13.11 -23.24 10.29
CA VAL A 7 12.31 -22.00 10.18
C VAL A 7 12.64 -21.03 11.30
N THR A 8 12.97 -19.78 10.97
CA THR A 8 13.24 -18.73 11.97
C THR A 8 11.96 -17.99 12.34
N HIS A 9 11.58 -18.06 13.60
CA HIS A 9 10.46 -17.33 14.20
C HIS A 9 10.95 -15.99 14.76
N ILE A 10 10.42 -14.90 14.21
CA ILE A 10 10.65 -13.54 14.67
C ILE A 10 9.38 -13.08 15.39
N GLY A 11 9.46 -12.99 16.72
CA GLY A 11 8.35 -12.62 17.59
C GLY A 11 8.57 -11.27 18.29
N ILE A 12 9.11 -10.29 17.58
CA ILE A 12 9.39 -8.99 18.18
C ILE A 12 8.06 -8.24 18.34
N THR A 13 7.74 -7.89 19.58
CA THR A 13 6.47 -7.25 19.96
C THR A 13 6.43 -5.75 19.63
N ASP A 14 7.59 -5.14 19.41
CA ASP A 14 7.74 -3.72 19.13
C ASP A 14 8.59 -3.51 17.87
N MET A 15 8.00 -3.82 16.72
CA MET A 15 8.58 -3.54 15.42
C MET A 15 8.69 -2.03 15.09
N PRO A 16 7.72 -1.16 15.47
CA PRO A 16 7.83 0.28 15.22
C PRO A 16 9.11 0.90 15.80
N SER A 17 9.57 0.44 16.97
CA SER A 17 10.83 0.90 17.58
C SER A 17 12.10 0.52 16.81
N ARG A 18 12.02 -0.27 15.73
CA ARG A 18 13.16 -0.51 14.83
C ARG A 18 13.29 0.54 13.72
N MET A 19 12.25 1.34 13.50
CA MET A 19 12.27 2.50 12.60
C MET A 19 11.60 3.70 13.30
N PRO A 20 12.17 4.18 14.42
CA PRO A 20 11.48 5.11 15.31
C PRO A 20 11.15 6.45 14.64
N GLN A 21 12.01 6.94 13.76
CA GLN A 21 11.79 8.20 13.04
C GLN A 21 10.53 8.11 12.15
N GLN A 22 10.44 7.06 11.33
CA GLN A 22 9.30 6.85 10.42
C GLN A 22 8.01 6.52 11.18
N ALA A 23 8.10 5.68 12.21
CA ALA A 23 6.96 5.37 13.06
C ALA A 23 6.39 6.63 13.74
N SER A 24 7.28 7.49 14.27
CA SER A 24 6.87 8.75 14.93
C SER A 24 6.25 9.73 13.95
N GLU A 25 6.84 9.88 12.75
CA GLU A 25 6.31 10.78 11.73
C GLU A 25 4.92 10.33 11.25
N LEU A 26 4.74 9.04 10.96
CA LEU A 26 3.45 8.49 10.54
C LEU A 26 2.40 8.64 11.64
N TYR A 27 2.77 8.35 12.89
CA TYR A 27 1.88 8.51 14.04
C TYR A 27 1.49 9.97 14.28
N GLY A 28 2.45 10.89 14.25
CA GLY A 28 2.19 12.33 14.38
C GLY A 28 1.30 12.86 13.26
N ASN A 29 1.54 12.45 12.02
CA ASN A 29 0.70 12.79 10.87
C ASN A 29 -0.75 12.30 11.04
N ASN A 30 -0.95 11.10 11.60
CA ASN A 30 -2.29 10.59 11.89
C ASN A 30 -2.99 11.39 12.99
N ILE A 31 -2.28 11.78 14.07
CA ILE A 31 -2.83 12.63 15.12
C ILE A 31 -3.26 13.99 14.55
N VAL A 32 -2.40 14.64 13.77
CA VAL A 32 -2.70 15.95 13.19
C VAL A 32 -3.93 15.88 12.28
N LYS A 33 -4.02 14.84 11.44
CA LYS A 33 -5.19 14.63 10.57
C LYS A 33 -6.47 14.41 11.37
N PHE A 34 -6.42 13.63 12.44
CA PHE A 34 -7.56 13.40 13.32
C PHE A 34 -8.02 14.68 14.03
N LEU A 35 -7.08 15.49 14.54
CA LEU A 35 -7.40 16.77 15.17
C LEU A 35 -8.01 17.77 14.16
N LEU A 36 -7.54 17.74 12.91
CA LEU A 36 -8.09 18.56 11.84
C LEU A 36 -9.49 18.10 11.37
N SER A 37 -9.82 16.82 11.50
CA SER A 37 -11.14 16.29 11.12
C SER A 37 -12.20 16.47 12.21
N MET A 38 -11.80 16.58 13.48
CA MET A 38 -12.70 16.64 14.64
C MET A 38 -13.57 17.91 14.70
N GLY A 39 -13.20 18.99 14.02
CA GLY A 39 -13.93 20.25 14.16
C GLY A 39 -13.64 21.30 13.10
N PRO A 40 -14.36 22.44 13.14
CA PRO A 40 -14.15 23.56 12.24
C PRO A 40 -12.74 24.14 12.38
N LYS A 41 -12.17 24.58 11.25
CA LYS A 41 -10.80 25.07 11.16
C LYS A 41 -10.49 26.13 12.23
N GLY A 42 -9.42 25.90 12.98
CA GLY A 42 -8.86 26.87 13.92
C GLY A 42 -9.44 26.86 15.33
N ARG A 43 -10.35 25.94 15.68
CA ARG A 43 -10.82 25.76 17.06
C ARG A 43 -10.85 24.30 17.44
N PHE A 44 -10.45 24.00 18.67
CA PHE A 44 -10.69 22.68 19.25
C PHE A 44 -12.19 22.54 19.51
N PHE A 45 -12.77 21.50 18.93
CA PHE A 45 -14.17 21.14 19.06
C PHE A 45 -14.25 19.62 18.98
N ILE A 46 -15.10 19.02 19.82
CA ILE A 46 -15.35 17.58 19.81
C ILE A 46 -16.70 17.39 19.11
N ASP A 47 -16.66 16.86 17.89
CA ASP A 47 -17.87 16.47 17.16
C ASP A 47 -18.32 15.07 17.62
N TYR A 48 -19.49 14.98 18.25
CA TYR A 48 -20.06 13.71 18.72
C TYR A 48 -20.76 12.92 17.59
N GLU A 49 -21.03 13.57 16.45
CA GLU A 49 -21.67 12.95 15.29
C GLU A 49 -20.64 12.31 14.35
N ASP A 50 -19.35 12.70 14.44
CA ASP A 50 -18.28 12.04 13.69
C ASP A 50 -17.98 10.65 14.29
N GLU A 51 -18.24 9.61 13.50
CA GLU A 51 -17.99 8.20 13.83
C GLU A 51 -16.55 7.95 14.29
N ALA A 52 -15.56 8.62 13.69
CA ALA A 52 -14.15 8.46 14.06
C ALA A 52 -13.87 9.04 15.45
N VAL A 53 -14.44 10.21 15.75
CA VAL A 53 -14.30 10.89 17.04
C VAL A 53 -15.04 10.12 18.12
N ARG A 54 -16.27 9.67 17.83
CA ARG A 54 -17.09 8.89 18.76
C ARG A 54 -16.47 7.53 19.10
N GLY A 55 -15.79 6.90 18.13
CA GLY A 55 -15.07 5.65 18.32
C GLY A 55 -13.79 5.80 19.17
N CYS A 56 -13.10 6.93 19.08
CA CYS A 56 -11.92 7.22 19.89
C CYS A 56 -12.26 7.80 21.28
N LEU A 57 -13.48 8.29 21.51
CA LEU A 57 -13.93 8.89 22.77
C LEU A 57 -14.27 7.81 23.80
N ILE A 58 -13.41 7.64 24.81
CA ILE A 58 -13.59 6.68 25.92
C ILE A 58 -14.20 7.34 27.16
N LEU A 59 -13.76 8.56 27.46
CA LEU A 59 -14.16 9.33 28.62
C LEU A 59 -14.53 10.74 28.17
N ASP A 60 -15.72 11.21 28.55
CA ASP A 60 -16.13 12.61 28.35
C ASP A 60 -16.51 13.21 29.70
N LYS A 61 -15.82 14.28 30.12
CA LYS A 61 -16.09 15.01 31.38
C LYS A 61 -16.20 14.14 32.64
N GLY A 62 -15.53 12.99 32.68
CA GLY A 62 -15.57 12.07 33.81
C GLY A 62 -16.61 10.95 33.70
N GLU A 63 -17.45 10.98 32.66
CA GLU A 63 -18.37 9.89 32.33
C GLU A 63 -17.71 8.95 31.30
N LEU A 64 -17.83 7.65 31.56
CA LEU A 64 -17.34 6.62 30.66
C LEU A 64 -18.35 6.44 29.52
N THR A 65 -17.93 6.78 28.30
CA THR A 65 -18.79 6.78 27.10
C THR A 65 -18.50 5.59 26.18
N PHE A 66 -17.63 4.67 26.60
CA PHE A 66 -17.39 3.39 25.95
C PHE A 66 -18.40 2.33 26.43
N PRO A 67 -18.92 1.43 25.57
CA PRO A 67 -18.63 1.22 24.16
C PRO A 67 -19.30 2.25 23.24
N PRO A 68 -18.68 2.60 22.10
CA PRO A 68 -19.31 3.49 21.13
C PRO A 68 -20.56 2.82 20.54
N PRO A 69 -21.58 3.62 20.17
CA PRO A 69 -22.72 3.10 19.42
C PRO A 69 -22.24 2.46 18.10
N PRO A 70 -22.92 1.40 17.62
CA PRO A 70 -22.54 0.74 16.38
C PRO A 70 -22.57 1.76 15.23
N PRO A 71 -21.53 1.77 14.37
CA PRO A 71 -21.46 2.72 13.27
C PRO A 71 -22.64 2.51 12.33
N THR A 72 -23.16 3.62 11.80
CA THR A 72 -24.16 3.52 10.75
C THR A 72 -23.50 2.92 9.51
N PRO A 73 -24.13 1.96 8.80
CA PRO A 73 -23.54 1.41 7.59
C PRO A 73 -23.42 2.52 6.54
N LYS A 74 -22.21 3.08 6.39
CA LYS A 74 -21.89 3.97 5.28
C LYS A 74 -22.05 3.20 3.97
N PRO A 75 -22.68 3.76 2.93
CA PRO A 75 -22.64 3.18 1.60
C PRO A 75 -21.17 2.93 1.24
N ALA A 76 -20.85 1.74 0.73
CA ALA A 76 -19.50 1.40 0.30
C ALA A 76 -19.01 2.53 -0.62
N SER A 77 -18.01 3.29 -0.16
CA SER A 77 -17.33 4.26 -1.01
C SER A 77 -16.82 3.48 -2.20
N ALA A 78 -17.30 3.81 -3.40
CA ALA A 78 -16.86 3.17 -4.62
C ALA A 78 -15.32 3.14 -4.60
N THR A 79 -14.76 1.93 -4.65
CA THR A 79 -13.33 1.72 -4.84
C THR A 79 -12.89 2.66 -5.95
N PRO A 80 -11.88 3.53 -5.74
CA PRO A 80 -11.33 4.34 -6.81
C PRO A 80 -11.07 3.40 -7.99
N ALA A 81 -11.74 3.66 -9.11
CA ALA A 81 -11.57 2.87 -10.31
C ALA A 81 -10.06 2.76 -10.55
N ALA A 82 -9.57 1.54 -10.68
CA ALA A 82 -8.17 1.28 -10.99
C ALA A 82 -7.77 2.23 -12.14
N PRO A 83 -6.62 2.92 -12.05
CA PRO A 83 -6.15 3.78 -13.12
C PRO A 83 -6.26 3.01 -14.43
N VAL A 84 -7.09 3.50 -15.34
CA VAL A 84 -7.23 2.93 -16.68
C VAL A 84 -5.82 2.91 -17.25
N ALA A 85 -5.29 1.71 -17.49
CA ALA A 85 -3.98 1.55 -18.08
C ALA A 85 -3.92 2.40 -19.36
N PRO A 86 -2.91 3.28 -19.54
CA PRO A 86 -2.78 4.05 -20.76
C PRO A 86 -2.74 3.08 -21.95
N PRO A 87 -3.42 3.42 -23.07
CA PRO A 87 -3.46 2.59 -24.26
C PRO A 87 -2.05 2.18 -24.69
N PRO A 88 -1.84 0.92 -25.13
CA PRO A 88 -0.51 0.44 -25.48
C PRO A 88 0.09 1.32 -26.57
N GLU A 89 1.22 1.96 -26.27
CA GLU A 89 1.99 2.72 -27.24
C GLU A 89 2.40 1.82 -28.42
N PRO A 90 2.39 2.33 -29.66
CA PRO A 90 2.76 1.56 -30.83
C PRO A 90 4.21 1.06 -30.70
N PRO A 91 4.52 -0.17 -31.16
CA PRO A 91 5.81 -0.78 -30.94
C PRO A 91 6.94 0.07 -31.55
N SER A 92 7.85 0.51 -30.69
CA SER A 92 9.03 1.26 -31.10
C SER A 92 9.95 0.40 -32.01
N PRO A 93 10.60 1.02 -33.01
CA PRO A 93 11.33 0.33 -34.08
C PRO A 93 12.53 -0.49 -33.57
N THR A 94 13.02 -0.22 -32.36
CA THR A 94 14.11 -0.95 -31.72
C THR A 94 13.72 -2.37 -31.30
N SER A 95 12.46 -2.59 -30.92
CA SER A 95 11.98 -3.92 -30.51
C SER A 95 11.75 -4.88 -31.70
N VAL A 96 11.49 -4.33 -32.89
CA VAL A 96 11.28 -5.10 -34.12
C VAL A 96 12.61 -5.59 -34.68
N SER A 97 13.66 -4.76 -34.64
CA SER A 97 15.01 -5.16 -35.10
C SER A 97 15.66 -6.23 -34.22
N LEU A 98 15.46 -6.18 -32.90
CA LEU A 98 16.02 -7.20 -32.00
C LEU A 98 15.35 -8.56 -32.20
N LYS A 99 14.02 -8.59 -32.38
CA LYS A 99 13.28 -9.84 -32.68
C LYS A 99 13.64 -10.40 -34.06
N LYS A 100 13.93 -9.54 -35.04
CA LYS A 100 14.38 -9.94 -36.38
C LYS A 100 15.83 -10.45 -36.38
N ALA A 101 16.71 -9.87 -35.55
CA ALA A 101 18.09 -10.34 -35.36
C ALA A 101 18.15 -11.72 -34.70
N ILE A 102 17.30 -11.98 -33.70
CA ILE A 102 17.22 -13.29 -33.02
C ILE A 102 16.70 -14.38 -33.96
N LYS A 103 15.77 -14.05 -34.88
CA LYS A 103 15.26 -15.01 -35.86
C LYS A 103 16.17 -15.20 -37.08
N GLY A 104 17.11 -14.27 -37.32
CA GLY A 104 18.03 -14.30 -38.45
C GLY A 104 19.32 -15.10 -38.23
N SER A 105 19.77 -15.31 -36.98
CA SER A 105 21.04 -16.02 -36.73
C SER A 105 20.94 -17.54 -36.76
N ALA A 106 19.71 -18.10 -36.80
CA ALA A 106 19.51 -19.55 -36.82
C ALA A 106 19.72 -20.21 -38.21
N SER A 107 19.86 -19.44 -39.29
CA SER A 107 19.99 -20.00 -40.66
C SER A 107 21.42 -20.15 -41.15
N LEU A 108 22.42 -19.51 -40.53
CA LEU A 108 23.79 -19.51 -41.06
C LEU A 108 24.67 -20.65 -40.51
N THR A 109 24.36 -21.14 -39.30
CA THR A 109 25.08 -22.28 -38.70
C THR A 109 24.75 -23.62 -39.35
N LEU A 110 23.59 -23.76 -40.01
CA LEU A 110 23.20 -25.00 -40.70
C LEU A 110 23.86 -25.15 -42.08
N PHE A 111 24.29 -24.06 -42.72
CA PHE A 111 24.95 -24.12 -44.04
C PHE A 111 26.46 -24.40 -43.93
N PHE A 112 27.11 -24.02 -42.83
CA PHE A 112 28.55 -24.27 -42.64
C PHE A 112 28.85 -25.72 -42.23
N ALA A 113 27.88 -26.44 -41.65
CA ALA A 113 28.03 -27.85 -41.27
C ALA A 113 27.94 -28.84 -42.45
N ILE A 114 27.42 -28.41 -43.61
CA ILE A 114 27.26 -29.26 -44.80
C ILE A 114 28.48 -29.17 -45.76
N ILE A 115 29.33 -28.15 -45.62
CA ILE A 115 30.47 -27.92 -46.53
C ILE A 115 31.80 -28.51 -45.98
N VAL A 116 31.85 -28.95 -44.73
CA VAL A 116 33.07 -29.53 -44.09
C VAL A 116 32.78 -30.92 -43.51
N ALA A 117 32.10 -31.78 -44.27
CA ALA A 117 31.97 -33.22 -44.00
C ALA A 117 32.11 -33.99 -45.32
#